data_AF-A0A536DZU4-F1
#
_entry.id   AF-A0A536DZU4-F1
#
_cell.length_a   1.000
_cell.length_b   1.000
_cell.length_c   1.000
_cell.angle_alpha   90.00
_cell.angle_beta   90.00
_cell.angle_gamma   90.00
#
_symmetry.space_group_name_H-M   'P 1'
#
loop_
_entity.id
_entity.type
_entity.pdbx_description
1 polymer ?
#
loop_
_entity_poly.entity_id
_entity_poly.type
_entity_poly.pdbx_seq_one_letter_code
_entity_poly.pdbx_strand_id
1 'polypeptide(L)'
;MDASAPHAYGNEAERRYHLRRLDDLLEALERLNLAEAKTLPEAVKARIETEGITVEEGTSFSRLIELVWAQQEKYLIDLKADRRKGSRRVGDGVIASHRVLDAFILGRLNIAGKRRRRMTG
;
A
#
# COMPACT_ATOMS: atom_id res chain seq x y z
N MET A 1 -6.79 -30.93 24.93
CA MET A 1 -5.52 -30.20 24.97
C MET A 1 -5.37 -29.46 23.66
N ASP A 2 -5.85 -28.23 23.65
CA ASP A 2 -5.92 -27.34 22.48
C ASP A 2 -4.52 -26.93 22.00
N ALA A 3 -4.18 -27.35 20.79
CA ALA A 3 -3.02 -26.84 20.07
C ALA A 3 -3.40 -25.55 19.33
N SER A 4 -3.64 -24.48 20.07
CA SER A 4 -3.71 -23.13 19.52
C SER A 4 -2.31 -22.73 19.04
N ALA A 5 -2.04 -23.04 17.78
CA ALA A 5 -0.91 -22.42 17.08
C ALA A 5 -1.10 -20.89 17.14
N PRO A 6 -0.04 -20.10 17.39
CA PRO A 6 -0.16 -18.66 17.40
C PRO A 6 -0.50 -18.24 15.97
N HIS A 7 -1.75 -17.90 15.73
CA HIS A 7 -2.18 -17.33 14.46
C HIS A 7 -1.50 -15.97 14.34
N ALA A 8 -0.69 -15.81 13.30
CA ALA A 8 -0.15 -14.53 12.90
C ALA A 8 -1.36 -13.61 12.61
N TYR A 9 -1.61 -12.67 13.53
CA TYR A 9 -2.80 -11.84 13.66
C TYR A 9 -4.12 -12.57 13.94
N GLY A 10 -4.78 -12.12 15.01
CA GLY A 10 -6.03 -12.67 15.53
C GLY A 10 -7.29 -12.35 14.73
N ASN A 11 -7.24 -11.69 13.57
CA ASN A 11 -8.46 -11.51 12.75
C ASN A 11 -8.20 -11.07 11.30
N GLU A 12 -8.55 -11.88 10.30
CA GLU A 12 -8.59 -11.47 8.88
C GLU A 12 -9.46 -10.20 8.68
N ALA A 13 -10.44 -9.97 9.55
CA ALA A 13 -11.22 -8.73 9.57
C ALA A 13 -10.37 -7.50 9.88
N GLU A 14 -9.44 -7.59 10.85
CA GLU A 14 -8.51 -6.52 11.22
C GLU A 14 -7.54 -6.24 10.06
N ARG A 15 -7.02 -7.30 9.43
CA ARG A 15 -6.18 -7.18 8.24
C ARG A 15 -6.89 -6.47 7.09
N ARG A 16 -8.15 -6.80 6.80
CA ARG A 16 -8.97 -6.12 5.79
C ARG A 16 -9.22 -4.66 6.15
N TYR A 17 -9.46 -4.39 7.44
CA TYR A 17 -9.65 -3.03 7.94
C TYR A 17 -8.41 -2.16 7.71
N HIS A 18 -7.21 -2.65 8.04
CA HIS A 18 -5.96 -1.94 7.76
C HIS A 18 -5.75 -1.70 6.27
N LEU A 19 -5.95 -2.72 5.43
CA LEU A 19 -5.83 -2.57 3.97
C LEU A 19 -6.78 -1.50 3.43
N ARG A 20 -8.03 -1.47 3.89
CA ARG A 20 -9.00 -0.46 3.46
C ARG A 20 -8.57 0.95 3.88
N ARG A 21 -8.05 1.10 5.10
CA ARG A 21 -7.54 2.40 5.58
C ARG A 21 -6.34 2.89 4.79
N LEU A 22 -5.44 1.98 4.42
CA LEU A 22 -4.28 2.29 3.58
C LEU A 22 -4.70 2.69 2.17
N ASP A 23 -5.69 2.02 1.56
CA ASP A 23 -6.27 2.42 0.27
C ASP A 23 -6.85 3.84 0.31
N ASP A 24 -7.63 4.17 1.34
CA ASP A 24 -8.20 5.50 1.51
C ASP A 24 -7.11 6.57 1.72
N LEU A 25 -5.98 6.22 2.36
CA LEU A 25 -4.82 7.11 2.52
C LEU A 25 -4.09 7.35 1.20
N LEU A 26 -3.91 6.30 0.38
CA LEU A 26 -3.32 6.42 -0.95
C LEU A 26 -4.15 7.36 -1.82
N GLU A 27 -5.46 7.17 -1.87
CA GLU A 27 -6.35 8.04 -2.64
C GLU A 27 -6.26 9.51 -2.18
N ALA A 28 -6.23 9.76 -0.87
CA ALA A 28 -6.09 11.10 -0.34
C ALA A 28 -4.74 11.75 -0.71
N LEU A 29 -3.64 11.00 -0.59
CA LEU A 29 -2.30 11.48 -0.94
C LEU A 29 -2.14 11.73 -2.44
N GLU A 30 -2.72 10.88 -3.28
CA GLU A 30 -2.73 11.06 -4.74
C GLU A 30 -3.49 12.33 -5.14
N ARG A 31 -4.66 12.57 -4.54
CA ARG A 31 -5.43 13.81 -4.75
C ARG A 31 -4.64 15.04 -4.34
N LEU A 32 -3.99 15.02 -3.17
CA LEU A 32 -3.13 16.12 -2.71
C LEU A 32 -1.94 16.35 -3.63
N ASN A 33 -1.32 15.27 -4.12
CA ASN A 33 -0.20 15.34 -5.05
C ASN A 33 -0.62 15.91 -6.42
N LEU A 34 -1.77 15.49 -6.95
CA LEU A 34 -2.33 16.01 -8.21
C LEU A 34 -2.76 17.48 -8.10
N ALA A 35 -3.26 17.90 -6.94
CA ALA A 35 -3.59 19.30 -6.66
C ALA A 35 -2.36 20.16 -6.37
N GLU A 36 -1.14 19.60 -6.44
CA GLU A 36 0.12 20.27 -6.12
C GLU A 36 0.13 20.96 -4.75
N ALA A 37 -0.59 20.38 -3.78
CA ALA A 37 -0.68 20.92 -2.43
C ALA A 37 0.72 21.15 -1.84
N LYS A 38 0.84 22.10 -0.91
CA LYS A 38 2.13 22.43 -0.28
C LYS A 38 2.28 21.84 1.12
N THR A 39 1.17 21.45 1.73
CA THR A 39 1.12 21.01 3.13
C THR A 39 0.26 19.77 3.26
N LEU A 40 0.71 18.81 4.07
CA LEU A 40 -0.08 17.64 4.44
C LEU A 40 -1.16 18.04 5.46
N PRO A 41 -2.45 17.79 5.19
CA PRO A 41 -3.49 18.04 6.19
C PRO A 41 -3.28 17.19 7.44
N GLU A 42 -3.43 17.80 8.62
CA GLU A 42 -3.16 17.15 9.91
C GLU A 42 -3.98 15.86 10.10
N ALA A 43 -5.24 15.87 9.66
CA ALA A 43 -6.10 14.69 9.71
C ALA A 43 -5.55 13.51 8.89
N VAL A 44 -4.88 13.78 7.77
CA VAL A 44 -4.25 12.74 6.94
C VAL A 44 -2.95 12.28 7.60
N LYS A 45 -2.15 13.21 8.14
CA LYS A 45 -0.93 12.92 8.89
C LYS A 45 -1.19 11.96 10.07
N ALA A 46 -2.14 12.29 10.95
CA ALA A 46 -2.48 11.47 12.09
C ALA A 46 -2.93 10.05 11.70
N ARG A 47 -3.66 9.92 10.57
CA ARG A 47 -4.06 8.62 10.03
C ARG A 47 -2.87 7.81 9.52
N ILE A 48 -1.91 8.45 8.83
CA ILE A 48 -0.67 7.82 8.36
C ILE A 48 0.15 7.31 9.56
N GLU A 49 0.29 8.13 10.61
CA GLU A 49 1.02 7.75 11.83
C GLU A 49 0.33 6.61 12.58
N THR A 50 -1.01 6.55 12.56
CA THR A 50 -1.77 5.43 13.14
C THR A 50 -1.48 4.09 12.44
N GLU A 51 -1.11 4.10 11.15
CA GLU A 51 -0.67 2.89 10.43
C GLU A 51 0.82 2.55 10.68
N GLY A 52 1.47 3.27 11.60
CA GLY A 52 2.89 3.06 11.94
C GLY A 52 3.87 3.67 10.94
N ILE A 53 3.41 4.63 10.13
CA ILE A 53 4.26 5.34 9.16
C ILE A 53 4.66 6.69 9.75
N THR A 54 5.94 6.88 10.01
CA THR A 54 6.46 8.17 10.51
C THR A 54 6.49 9.19 9.38
N VAL A 55 5.92 10.38 9.65
CA VAL A 55 5.95 11.51 8.72
C VAL A 55 7.00 12.53 9.17
N GLU A 56 8.12 12.59 8.47
CA GLU A 56 9.15 13.60 8.70
C GLU A 56 8.78 14.92 8.02
N GLU A 57 9.24 16.04 8.59
CA GLU A 57 9.06 17.36 7.99
C GLU A 57 9.70 17.42 6.60
N GLY A 58 9.00 18.05 5.64
CA GLY A 58 9.46 18.17 4.27
C GLY A 58 9.30 16.90 3.42
N THR A 59 8.74 15.82 3.96
CA THR A 59 8.45 14.60 3.16
C THR A 59 7.44 14.92 2.06
N SER A 60 7.81 14.67 0.81
CA SER A 60 6.92 14.88 -0.34
C SER A 60 5.76 13.89 -0.35
N PHE A 61 4.61 14.27 -0.94
CA PHE A 61 3.48 13.34 -1.10
C PHE A 61 3.85 12.09 -1.90
N SER A 62 4.69 12.22 -2.93
CA SER A 62 5.18 11.06 -3.68
C SER A 62 5.92 10.06 -2.78
N ARG A 63 6.73 10.56 -1.83
CA ARG A 63 7.40 9.71 -0.84
C ARG A 63 6.43 9.09 0.16
N LEU A 64 5.42 9.84 0.60
CA LEU A 64 4.38 9.30 1.49
C LEU A 64 3.57 8.19 0.80
N ILE A 65 3.25 8.33 -0.48
CA ILE A 65 2.59 7.27 -1.27
C ILE A 65 3.43 5.99 -1.29
N GLU A 66 4.75 6.09 -1.50
CA GLU A 66 5.66 4.94 -1.46
C GLU A 66 5.68 4.26 -0.08
N LEU A 67 5.71 5.03 1.00
CA LEU A 67 5.71 4.49 2.36
C LEU A 67 4.40 3.79 2.70
N VAL A 68 3.26 4.35 2.27
CA VAL A 68 1.94 3.75 2.45
C VAL A 68 1.83 2.44 1.64
N TRP A 69 2.34 2.39 0.41
CA TRP A 69 2.41 1.12 -0.33
C TRP A 69 3.30 0.09 0.35
N ALA A 70 4.48 0.47 0.82
CA ALA A 70 5.36 -0.45 1.54
C ALA A 70 4.67 -1.03 2.80
N GLN A 71 3.83 -0.22 3.47
CA GLN A 71 3.01 -0.70 4.58
C GLN A 71 1.90 -1.65 4.10
N GLN A 72 1.23 -1.35 2.98
CA GLN A 72 0.22 -2.21 2.37
C GLN A 72 0.78 -3.58 1.93
N GLU A 73 1.99 -3.60 1.36
CA GLU A 73 2.65 -4.83 0.93
C GLU A 73 2.87 -5.81 2.09
N LYS A 74 3.15 -5.34 3.31
CA LYS A 74 3.29 -6.21 4.49
C LYS A 74 2.03 -7.04 4.71
N TYR A 75 0.87 -6.39 4.72
CA TYR A 75 -0.43 -7.07 4.86
C TYR A 75 -0.76 -7.99 3.67
N LEU A 76 -0.22 -7.74 2.48
CA LEU A 76 -0.39 -8.62 1.31
C LEU A 76 0.55 -9.84 1.35
N ILE A 77 1.79 -9.67 1.81
CA ILE A 77 2.76 -10.76 2.01
C ILE A 77 2.23 -11.73 3.07
N ASP A 78 1.70 -11.20 4.17
CA ASP A 78 1.12 -12.00 5.25
C ASP A 78 -0.03 -12.89 4.74
N LEU A 79 -0.91 -12.34 3.88
CA LEU A 79 -1.97 -13.12 3.22
C LEU A 79 -1.42 -14.28 2.39
N LYS A 80 -0.35 -14.02 1.62
CA LYS A 80 0.30 -15.05 0.81
C LYS A 80 0.96 -16.10 1.70
N ALA A 81 1.50 -15.73 2.85
CA ALA A 81 2.03 -16.68 3.83
C ALA A 81 0.92 -17.55 4.43
N ASP A 82 -0.19 -16.94 4.86
CA ASP A 82 -1.35 -17.65 5.41
C ASP A 82 -1.99 -18.57 4.38
N ARG A 83 -2.13 -18.13 3.12
CA ARG A 83 -2.61 -19.00 2.04
C ARG A 83 -1.66 -20.13 1.71
N ARG A 84 -0.34 -19.95 1.79
CA ARG A 84 0.60 -21.07 1.60
C ARG A 84 0.49 -22.09 2.74
N LYS A 85 0.21 -21.64 3.97
CA LYS A 85 -0.06 -22.51 5.12
C LYS A 85 -1.42 -23.22 4.98
N GLY A 86 -2.45 -22.50 4.53
CA GLY A 86 -3.82 -23.00 4.30
C GLY A 86 -4.01 -23.85 3.04
N SER A 87 -3.23 -23.60 1.99
CA SER A 87 -3.24 -24.36 0.72
C SER A 87 -2.69 -25.77 0.87
N ARG A 88 -1.97 -26.08 1.96
CA ARG A 88 -1.71 -27.49 2.35
C ARG A 88 -2.97 -28.18 2.90
N ARG A 89 -4.07 -27.44 3.13
CA ARG A 89 -5.29 -27.88 3.81
C ARG A 89 -6.60 -27.37 3.18
N VAL A 90 -6.64 -27.10 1.86
CA VAL A 90 -7.83 -26.84 1.00
C VAL A 90 -7.64 -25.58 0.14
N GLY A 91 -8.00 -25.72 -1.14
CA GLY A 91 -7.85 -24.72 -2.17
C GLY A 91 -8.95 -23.68 -2.21
N ASP A 92 -8.69 -22.73 -3.10
CA ASP A 92 -9.58 -21.70 -3.65
C ASP A 92 -9.56 -20.31 -2.97
N GLY A 93 -9.51 -19.27 -3.82
CA GLY A 93 -9.79 -17.88 -3.45
C GLY A 93 -8.74 -16.83 -3.81
N VAL A 94 -9.15 -15.92 -4.70
CA VAL A 94 -8.70 -14.52 -4.93
C VAL A 94 -7.47 -14.31 -5.84
N ILE A 95 -7.78 -14.18 -7.14
CA ILE A 95 -6.91 -13.67 -8.23
C ILE A 95 -7.06 -12.14 -8.42
N ALA A 96 -7.99 -11.47 -7.72
CA ALA A 96 -8.41 -10.11 -8.04
C ALA A 96 -7.39 -8.99 -7.73
N SER A 97 -6.39 -9.20 -6.87
CA SER A 97 -5.44 -8.13 -6.48
C SER A 97 -4.25 -7.95 -7.43
N HIS A 98 -4.05 -8.84 -8.41
CA HIS A 98 -2.86 -8.79 -9.28
C HIS A 98 -2.96 -7.74 -10.40
N ARG A 99 -4.17 -7.51 -10.94
CA ARG A 99 -4.33 -6.69 -12.16
C ARG A 99 -4.18 -5.19 -11.94
N VAL A 100 -4.41 -4.70 -10.72
CA VAL A 100 -4.26 -3.27 -10.39
C VAL A 100 -2.79 -2.91 -10.16
N LEU A 101 -1.98 -3.86 -9.65
CA LEU A 101 -0.56 -3.66 -9.37
C LEU A 101 0.30 -3.59 -10.65
N ASP A 102 0.06 -4.46 -11.63
CA ASP A 102 0.84 -4.47 -12.88
C ASP A 102 0.60 -3.23 -13.75
N ALA A 103 -0.66 -2.78 -13.83
CA ALA A 103 -1.02 -1.60 -14.63
C ALA A 103 -0.35 -0.31 -14.12
N PHE A 104 -0.13 -0.22 -12.81
CA PHE A 104 0.41 0.97 -12.18
C PHE A 104 1.95 1.03 -12.22
N ILE A 105 2.64 -0.11 -12.01
CA ILE A 105 4.11 -0.22 -12.16
C ILE A 105 4.54 0.08 -13.60
N LEU A 106 3.80 -0.43 -14.60
CA LEU A 106 4.04 -0.12 -16.01
C LEU A 106 3.73 1.35 -16.37
N GLY A 107 2.73 1.96 -15.73
CA GLY A 107 2.36 3.35 -15.95
C GLY A 107 3.43 4.37 -15.52
N ARG A 108 4.10 4.16 -14.37
CA ARG A 108 5.09 5.12 -13.85
C ARG A 108 6.48 5.00 -14.48
N LEU A 109 6.89 3.83 -14.97
CA LEU A 109 8.10 3.70 -15.80
C LEU A 109 8.00 4.51 -17.10
N ASN A 110 6.80 4.72 -17.64
CA ASN A 110 6.61 5.46 -18.88
C ASN A 110 6.59 6.99 -18.69
N ILE A 111 6.18 7.48 -17.50
CA ILE A 111 6.16 8.92 -17.18
C ILE A 111 7.57 9.44 -16.85
N ALA A 112 8.42 8.63 -16.23
CA ALA A 112 9.82 9.00 -15.95
C ALA A 112 10.71 9.02 -17.21
N GLY A 113 10.37 8.27 -18.26
CA GLY A 113 11.15 8.20 -19.51
C GLY A 113 10.89 9.34 -20.52
N LYS A 114 9.76 10.05 -20.41
CA LYS A 114 9.32 10.98 -21.47
C LYS A 114 9.86 12.42 -21.34
N ARG A 115 10.49 12.76 -20.21
CA ARG A 115 11.14 14.08 -20.00
C ARG A 115 12.58 14.17 -20.50
N ARG A 116 13.21 13.08 -20.95
CA ARG A 116 14.64 13.05 -21.35
C ARG A 116 14.88 13.00 -22.87
N ARG A 117 13.90 13.38 -23.70
CA ARG A 117 14.06 13.55 -25.16
C ARG A 117 13.44 14.85 -25.66
N ARG A 118 13.93 15.96 -25.13
CA ARG A 118 13.90 17.27 -25.80
C ARG A 118 15.09 18.03 -25.23
N MET A 119 16.26 17.81 -25.81
CA MET A 119 17.43 18.69 -25.83
C MET A 119 18.56 17.92 -26.53
N THR A 120 18.61 18.02 -27.86
CA THR A 120 19.81 18.01 -28.71
C THR A 120 19.35 18.14 -30.15
N GLY A 121 19.77 19.23 -30.80
CA GLY A 121 19.99 19.36 -32.25
C GLY A 121 18.81 19.09 -33.15
#